data_AF-A0A5C6C2J7-F1
#
_entry.id   AF-A0A5C6C2J7-F1
#
_cell.length_a   1.000
_cell.length_b   1.000
_cell.length_c   1.000
_cell.angle_alpha   90.00
_cell.angle_beta   90.00
_cell.angle_gamma   90.00
#
_symmetry.space_group_name_H-M   'P 1'
#
loop_
_entity.id
_entity.type
_entity.pdbx_description
1 polymer ?
#
loop_
_entity_poly.entity_id
_entity_poly.type
_entity_poly.pdbx_seq_one_letter_code
_entity_poly.pdbx_strand_id
1 'polypeptide(L)'
;MTTNIRGACLPATRLLSRRRAFTLVELLVVIAIIGVLVGLLLPAVQAAREAARRMQCSNKLKQMGLASLNFESAYNKLPEGPIDGDREAVEYPSEAPTTAGNPKDDVCCRASTRRGWSAQYKILPFMEGNNIYELGRDDPPFWATQSGNGNENVVAQQLVPGFYCPSRRSPKGYGSAFYGRTDYAGSAGFYHGRPDSVIDFIPEAPLGAPAEGTRTAPNGGLARQRGGAIVWPGLGDKRTLADITDGTSMSLLFSEKALHPSQHGLDGGDNERWNNAGWDECVVRWHFPPRADQETYAPEEGGSTNWNRYFGAAHMGGLNAGFCDGSVRFYSFSVDATVWKQLCLINDGEVIDEGKL
;
A
#
# COMPACT_ATOMS: atom_id res chain seq x y z
N MET A 1 -47.26 -81.44 -10.82
CA MET A 1 -48.03 -81.48 -9.55
C MET A 1 -47.14 -80.98 -8.43
N THR A 2 -47.64 -79.99 -7.73
CA THR A 2 -47.03 -79.21 -6.64
C THR A 2 -46.61 -80.07 -5.44
N THR A 3 -45.37 -79.92 -4.99
CA THR A 3 -44.99 -80.03 -3.57
C THR A 3 -43.82 -79.08 -3.36
N ASN A 4 -44.05 -77.95 -2.71
CA ASN A 4 -42.98 -77.04 -2.31
C ASN A 4 -43.01 -76.85 -0.79
N ILE A 5 -41.86 -77.10 -0.20
CA ILE A 5 -41.62 -77.39 1.20
C ILE A 5 -41.61 -76.07 1.97
N ARG A 6 -42.50 -75.93 2.97
CA ARG A 6 -42.45 -74.83 3.93
C ARG A 6 -41.33 -75.10 4.95
N GLY A 7 -40.16 -74.51 4.71
CA GLY A 7 -39.09 -74.40 5.70
C GLY A 7 -39.47 -73.42 6.82
N ALA A 8 -39.39 -73.89 8.06
CA ALA A 8 -39.65 -73.11 9.25
C ALA A 8 -38.57 -72.03 9.44
N CYS A 9 -39.02 -70.78 9.65
CA CYS A 9 -38.17 -69.62 9.92
C CYS A 9 -37.79 -69.60 11.41
N LEU A 10 -36.49 -69.71 11.72
CA LEU A 10 -35.97 -69.54 13.08
C LEU A 10 -35.91 -68.04 13.44
N PRO A 11 -36.28 -67.63 14.67
CA PRO A 11 -36.23 -66.23 15.07
C PRO A 11 -34.78 -65.76 15.32
N ALA A 12 -34.37 -64.72 14.59
CA ALA A 12 -33.12 -64.02 14.85
C ALA A 12 -33.20 -63.28 16.19
N THR A 13 -32.39 -63.70 17.17
CA THR A 13 -32.26 -63.06 18.48
C THR A 13 -31.54 -61.71 18.31
N ARG A 14 -32.30 -60.60 18.26
CA ARG A 14 -31.71 -59.25 18.33
C ARG A 14 -31.13 -59.02 19.72
N LEU A 15 -29.80 -59.03 19.83
CA LEU A 15 -29.10 -58.45 20.98
C LEU A 15 -29.41 -56.95 21.01
N LEU A 16 -30.30 -56.53 21.92
CA LEU A 16 -30.57 -55.12 22.20
C LEU A 16 -29.29 -54.49 22.76
N SER A 17 -28.51 -53.87 21.88
CA SER A 17 -27.44 -52.97 22.31
C SER A 17 -28.06 -51.88 23.17
N ARG A 18 -27.83 -51.96 24.47
CA ARG A 18 -28.32 -51.03 25.48
C ARG A 18 -27.63 -49.69 25.21
N ARG A 19 -28.26 -48.84 24.38
CA ARG A 19 -27.79 -47.47 24.14
C ARG A 19 -27.72 -46.78 25.50
N ARG A 20 -26.51 -46.50 25.98
CA ARG A 20 -26.32 -45.68 27.18
C ARG A 20 -26.90 -44.31 26.88
N ALA A 21 -27.99 -43.94 27.57
CA ALA A 21 -28.54 -42.60 27.51
C ALA A 21 -27.62 -41.69 28.34
N PHE A 22 -27.16 -40.60 27.74
CA PHE A 22 -26.39 -39.56 28.43
C PHE A 22 -27.28 -38.89 29.48
N THR A 23 -26.76 -38.68 30.68
CA THR A 23 -27.46 -37.90 31.70
C THR A 23 -27.36 -36.40 31.37
N LEU A 24 -28.38 -35.63 31.76
CA LEU A 24 -28.40 -34.17 31.56
C LEU A 24 -27.16 -33.50 32.19
N VAL A 25 -26.69 -34.03 33.32
CA VAL A 25 -25.51 -33.53 34.03
C VAL A 25 -24.24 -33.76 33.22
N GLU A 26 -24.05 -34.95 32.64
CA GLU A 26 -22.88 -35.24 31.80
C GLU A 26 -22.82 -34.33 30.56
N LEU A 27 -23.97 -34.07 29.93
CA LEU A 27 -24.03 -33.14 28.80
C LEU A 27 -23.68 -31.71 29.25
N LEU A 28 -24.19 -31.27 30.39
CA LEU A 28 -23.95 -29.93 30.92
C LEU A 28 -22.48 -29.69 31.29
N VAL A 29 -21.80 -30.69 31.86
CA VAL A 29 -20.36 -30.61 32.16
C VAL A 29 -19.54 -30.50 30.88
N VAL A 30 -19.87 -31.28 29.84
CA VAL A 30 -19.14 -31.23 28.56
C VAL A 30 -19.27 -29.87 27.89
N ILE A 31 -20.48 -29.31 27.82
CA ILE A 31 -20.66 -27.96 27.23
C ILE A 31 -19.96 -26.89 28.08
N ALA A 32 -19.91 -27.03 29.41
CA ALA A 32 -19.18 -26.11 30.28
C ALA A 32 -17.67 -26.15 30.02
N ILE A 33 -17.08 -27.35 29.88
CA ILE A 33 -15.65 -27.50 29.57
C ILE A 33 -15.35 -26.94 28.18
N ILE A 34 -16.15 -27.26 27.15
CA ILE A 34 -15.97 -26.70 25.80
C ILE A 34 -16.10 -25.18 25.83
N GLY A 35 -17.07 -24.64 26.56
CA GLY A 35 -17.27 -23.19 26.72
C GLY A 35 -16.04 -22.49 27.32
N VAL A 36 -15.45 -23.06 28.37
CA VAL A 36 -14.23 -22.53 28.99
C VAL A 36 -13.03 -22.63 28.03
N LEU A 37 -12.83 -23.78 27.38
CA LEU A 37 -11.73 -23.98 26.44
C LEU A 37 -11.84 -23.01 25.24
N VAL A 38 -13.01 -22.88 24.64
CA VAL A 38 -13.23 -21.93 23.52
C VAL A 38 -13.08 -20.49 24.00
N GLY A 39 -13.57 -20.16 25.19
CA GLY A 39 -13.44 -18.83 25.78
C GLY A 39 -11.99 -18.39 25.97
N LEU A 40 -11.10 -19.32 26.34
CA LEU A 40 -9.67 -19.04 26.48
C LEU A 40 -8.90 -19.09 25.15
N LEU A 41 -9.31 -19.95 24.22
CA LEU A 41 -8.61 -20.15 22.95
C LEU A 41 -8.95 -19.09 21.90
N LEU A 42 -10.18 -18.56 21.87
CA LEU A 42 -10.59 -17.63 20.83
C LEU A 42 -9.76 -16.32 20.84
N PRO A 43 -9.55 -15.62 21.97
CA PRO A 43 -8.72 -14.42 21.99
C PRO A 43 -7.27 -14.71 21.58
N ALA A 44 -6.72 -15.83 22.04
CA ALA A 44 -5.35 -16.25 21.73
C ALA A 44 -5.17 -16.53 20.23
N VAL A 45 -6.12 -17.24 19.60
CA VAL A 45 -6.07 -17.52 18.16
C VAL A 45 -6.16 -16.24 17.34
N GLN A 46 -6.98 -15.26 17.75
CA GLN A 46 -7.08 -13.99 17.02
C GLN A 46 -5.80 -13.16 17.15
N ALA A 47 -5.21 -13.08 18.34
CA ALA A 47 -3.94 -12.41 18.56
C ALA A 47 -2.81 -13.05 17.72
N ALA A 48 -2.74 -14.38 17.69
CA ALA A 48 -1.77 -15.11 16.89
C ALA A 48 -1.95 -14.87 15.37
N ARG A 49 -3.21 -14.84 14.89
CA ARG A 49 -3.51 -14.53 13.49
C ARG A 49 -3.09 -13.12 13.11
N GLU A 50 -3.35 -12.14 13.98
CA GLU A 50 -2.94 -10.75 13.71
C GLU A 50 -1.42 -10.58 13.72
N ALA A 51 -0.73 -11.22 14.66
CA ALA A 51 0.73 -11.24 14.68
C ALA A 51 1.31 -11.83 13.37
N ALA A 52 0.70 -12.91 12.86
CA ALA A 52 1.10 -13.50 11.58
C ALA A 52 0.85 -12.54 10.40
N ARG A 53 -0.29 -11.85 10.37
CA ARG A 53 -0.57 -10.84 9.33
C ARG A 53 0.40 -9.65 9.37
N ARG A 54 0.74 -9.17 10.56
CA ARG A 54 1.79 -8.14 10.76
C ARG A 54 3.15 -8.61 10.25
N MET A 55 3.54 -9.84 10.56
CA MET A 55 4.79 -10.43 10.06
C MET A 55 4.80 -10.52 8.53
N GLN A 56 3.67 -10.85 7.91
CA GLN A 56 3.54 -10.82 6.45
C GLN A 56 3.74 -9.41 5.88
N CYS A 57 3.20 -8.36 6.50
CA CYS A 57 3.45 -6.98 6.08
C CYS A 57 4.93 -6.59 6.20
N SER A 58 5.57 -6.96 7.32
CA SER A 58 7.00 -6.74 7.51
C SER A 58 7.83 -7.41 6.41
N ASN A 59 7.51 -8.67 6.07
CA ASN A 59 8.16 -9.38 4.98
C ASN A 59 7.94 -8.74 3.60
N LYS A 60 6.74 -8.22 3.32
CA LYS A 60 6.44 -7.50 2.07
C LYS A 60 7.28 -6.23 1.93
N LEU A 61 7.38 -5.43 3.01
CA LEU A 61 8.27 -4.28 3.05
C LEU A 61 9.74 -4.67 2.89
N LYS A 62 10.16 -5.79 3.49
CA LYS A 62 11.52 -6.32 3.30
C LYS A 62 11.79 -6.65 1.84
N GLN A 63 10.83 -7.29 1.15
CA GLN A 63 10.94 -7.57 -0.28
C GLN A 63 11.03 -6.28 -1.11
N MET A 64 10.19 -5.27 -0.83
CA MET A 64 10.24 -3.98 -1.51
C MET A 64 11.56 -3.23 -1.27
N GLY A 65 12.09 -3.26 -0.04
CA GLY A 65 13.38 -2.65 0.29
C GLY A 65 14.55 -3.33 -0.42
N LEU A 66 14.62 -4.68 -0.39
CA LEU A 66 15.65 -5.43 -1.12
C LEU A 66 15.54 -5.23 -2.63
N ALA A 67 14.32 -5.21 -3.17
CA ALA A 67 14.08 -4.95 -4.58
C ALA A 67 14.54 -3.55 -5.00
N SER A 68 14.39 -2.56 -4.12
CA SER A 68 14.84 -1.19 -4.37
C SER A 68 16.36 -1.05 -4.33
N LEU A 69 17.04 -1.80 -3.45
CA LEU A 69 18.50 -1.89 -3.43
C LEU A 69 19.05 -2.59 -4.67
N ASN A 70 18.39 -3.66 -5.14
CA ASN A 70 18.76 -4.31 -6.40
C ASN A 70 18.52 -3.40 -7.60
N PHE A 71 17.42 -2.63 -7.59
CA PHE A 71 17.17 -1.59 -8.58
C PHE A 71 18.29 -0.54 -8.58
N GLU A 72 18.72 -0.10 -7.40
CA GLU A 72 19.82 0.86 -7.26
C GLU A 72 21.14 0.31 -7.79
N SER A 73 21.47 -0.93 -7.46
CA SER A 73 22.66 -1.60 -8.00
C SER A 73 22.63 -1.73 -9.53
N ALA A 74 21.46 -1.86 -10.15
CA ALA A 74 21.31 -1.99 -11.59
C ALA A 74 21.30 -0.65 -12.33
N TYR A 75 20.74 0.40 -11.72
CA TYR A 75 20.47 1.69 -12.37
C TYR A 75 21.22 2.89 -11.78
N ASN A 76 22.03 2.70 -10.73
CA ASN A 76 22.74 3.73 -9.97
C ASN A 76 21.84 4.85 -9.45
N LYS A 77 20.58 4.50 -9.12
CA LYS A 77 19.58 5.39 -8.52
C LYS A 77 18.50 4.56 -7.84
N LEU A 78 17.92 5.06 -6.76
CA LEU A 78 16.70 4.51 -6.16
C LEU A 78 15.51 4.64 -7.13
N PRO A 79 14.48 3.79 -6.97
CA PRO A 79 13.27 3.88 -7.80
C PRO A 79 12.60 5.25 -7.59
N GLU A 80 12.53 6.02 -8.66
CA GLU A 80 11.87 7.33 -8.65
C GLU A 80 10.36 7.18 -8.60
N GLY A 81 9.68 8.22 -8.12
CA GLY A 81 8.24 8.26 -8.06
C GLY A 81 7.55 8.32 -9.42
N PRO A 82 6.22 8.39 -9.39
CA PRO A 82 5.42 8.55 -10.59
C PRO A 82 5.49 9.98 -11.17
N ILE A 83 5.17 10.13 -12.45
CA ILE A 83 5.04 11.42 -13.15
C ILE A 83 3.97 11.30 -14.25
N ASP A 84 3.08 12.30 -14.28
CA ASP A 84 2.08 12.46 -15.33
C ASP A 84 2.69 12.95 -16.64
N GLY A 85 2.06 12.59 -17.76
CA GLY A 85 2.48 13.07 -19.07
C GLY A 85 3.82 12.49 -19.51
N ASP A 86 4.65 13.31 -20.15
CA ASP A 86 5.98 12.91 -20.63
C ASP A 86 7.04 13.86 -20.04
N ARG A 87 8.09 13.27 -19.45
CA ARG A 87 9.23 14.02 -18.90
C ARG A 87 10.02 14.75 -19.99
N GLU A 88 10.02 14.22 -21.21
CA GLU A 88 10.76 14.75 -22.36
C GLU A 88 9.88 15.57 -23.31
N ALA A 89 8.64 15.85 -22.91
CA ALA A 89 7.70 16.64 -23.70
C ALA A 89 8.16 18.11 -23.85
N VAL A 90 8.08 18.62 -25.07
CA VAL A 90 8.35 20.02 -25.43
C VAL A 90 7.01 20.79 -25.38
N GLU A 91 6.97 22.00 -24.82
CA GLU A 91 5.78 22.87 -24.90
C GLU A 91 5.38 23.06 -26.38
N TYR A 92 4.19 22.60 -26.78
CA TYR A 92 3.72 22.71 -28.17
C TYR A 92 2.36 23.42 -28.27
N PRO A 93 2.18 24.33 -29.26
CA PRO A 93 0.86 24.67 -29.80
C PRO A 93 0.49 23.70 -30.94
N SER A 94 -0.63 23.00 -30.74
CA SER A 94 -1.61 22.42 -31.70
C SER A 94 -1.17 21.80 -33.07
N GLU A 95 -1.64 20.56 -33.29
CA GLU A 95 -1.90 19.86 -34.59
C GLU A 95 -0.81 18.93 -35.21
N ALA A 96 -0.36 17.91 -34.45
CA ALA A 96 0.14 16.56 -34.85
C ALA A 96 1.36 16.40 -35.82
N PRO A 97 2.04 15.22 -35.88
CA PRO A 97 2.49 14.30 -34.83
C PRO A 97 4.01 14.00 -34.96
N THR A 98 4.83 14.27 -33.94
CA THR A 98 6.17 13.67 -33.80
C THR A 98 6.51 13.48 -32.31
N THR A 99 6.92 12.26 -31.96
CA THR A 99 7.52 11.66 -30.74
C THR A 99 7.47 12.29 -29.32
N ALA A 100 7.00 13.52 -29.05
CA ALA A 100 7.02 14.14 -27.70
C ALA A 100 5.99 15.27 -27.51
N GLY A 101 4.85 15.26 -28.22
CA GLY A 101 3.91 16.39 -28.31
C GLY A 101 2.91 16.57 -27.15
N ASN A 102 3.25 16.19 -25.91
CA ASN A 102 2.36 16.40 -24.75
C ASN A 102 2.77 17.67 -23.98
N PRO A 103 1.84 18.37 -23.30
CA PRO A 103 2.21 19.32 -22.26
C PRO A 103 2.91 18.56 -21.12
N LYS A 104 3.91 19.17 -20.48
CA LYS A 104 4.55 18.62 -19.28
C LYS A 104 3.57 18.35 -18.12
N ASP A 105 2.43 19.05 -18.10
CA ASP A 105 1.63 19.22 -16.88
C ASP A 105 0.14 18.84 -16.97
N ASP A 106 -0.41 18.38 -18.11
CA ASP A 106 -1.88 18.29 -18.30
C ASP A 106 -2.45 16.89 -18.60
N VAL A 107 -2.00 15.88 -17.86
CA VAL A 107 -2.60 14.53 -17.95
C VAL A 107 -2.57 13.79 -16.62
N CYS A 108 -3.25 14.32 -15.60
CA CYS A 108 -3.53 13.46 -14.45
C CYS A 108 -4.54 12.36 -14.86
N CYS A 109 -4.36 11.10 -14.52
CA CYS A 109 -3.21 10.51 -13.83
C CYS A 109 -2.63 9.41 -14.74
N ARG A 110 -1.96 9.86 -15.82
CA ARG A 110 -1.52 9.05 -16.96
C ARG A 110 -0.10 9.39 -17.38
N ALA A 111 0.76 8.38 -17.37
CA ALA A 111 2.09 8.49 -17.95
C ALA A 111 2.07 8.17 -19.45
N SER A 112 2.94 8.82 -20.21
CA SER A 112 3.10 8.56 -21.65
C SER A 112 3.87 7.26 -21.91
N THR A 113 4.74 6.87 -20.97
CA THR A 113 5.52 5.62 -21.01
C THR A 113 5.55 5.00 -19.61
N ARG A 114 5.95 3.73 -19.52
CA ARG A 114 6.05 3.03 -18.22
C ARG A 114 7.09 3.66 -17.27
N ARG A 115 7.96 4.54 -17.77
CA ARG A 115 8.90 5.35 -16.95
C ARG A 115 8.17 6.26 -15.96
N GLY A 116 6.96 6.70 -16.30
CA GLY A 116 6.15 7.58 -15.45
C GLY A 116 5.32 6.87 -14.38
N TRP A 117 5.28 5.54 -14.36
CA TRP A 117 4.55 4.81 -13.32
C TRP A 117 5.28 4.79 -11.98
N SER A 118 4.56 4.37 -10.95
CA SER A 118 4.99 4.36 -9.56
C SER A 118 6.30 3.60 -9.30
N ALA A 119 6.95 3.92 -8.18
CA ALA A 119 8.15 3.22 -7.72
C ALA A 119 7.88 1.71 -7.53
N GLN A 120 6.66 1.35 -7.12
CA GLN A 120 6.17 -0.02 -6.96
C GLN A 120 6.23 -0.80 -8.28
N TYR A 121 5.88 -0.19 -9.42
CA TYR A 121 6.04 -0.82 -10.73
C TYR A 121 7.52 -1.03 -11.11
N LYS A 122 8.37 -0.03 -10.83
CA LYS A 122 9.79 -0.05 -11.21
C LYS A 122 10.58 -1.17 -10.52
N ILE A 123 10.17 -1.55 -9.30
CA ILE A 123 10.83 -2.60 -8.53
C ILE A 123 10.32 -4.02 -8.83
N LEU A 124 9.26 -4.19 -9.63
CA LEU A 124 8.68 -5.50 -9.93
C LEU A 124 9.67 -6.56 -10.44
N PRO A 125 10.61 -6.26 -11.36
CA PRO A 125 11.59 -7.24 -11.83
C PRO A 125 12.43 -7.84 -10.69
N PHE A 126 12.63 -7.07 -9.61
CA PHE A 126 13.39 -7.46 -8.43
C PHE A 126 12.52 -8.04 -7.30
N MET A 127 11.20 -8.18 -7.55
CA MET A 127 10.20 -8.79 -6.66
C MET A 127 9.51 -10.00 -7.32
N GLU A 128 10.19 -10.70 -8.22
CA GLU A 128 9.63 -11.84 -8.97
C GLU A 128 8.40 -11.48 -9.85
N GLY A 129 8.19 -10.18 -10.12
CA GLY A 129 7.09 -9.65 -10.91
C GLY A 129 7.42 -9.42 -12.38
N ASN A 130 8.42 -10.11 -12.93
CA ASN A 130 8.92 -9.88 -14.31
C ASN A 130 7.81 -10.07 -15.36
N ASN A 131 6.96 -11.08 -15.18
CA ASN A 131 5.81 -11.34 -16.05
C ASN A 131 4.81 -10.17 -16.13
N ILE A 132 4.63 -9.43 -15.03
CA ILE A 132 3.75 -8.25 -14.99
C ILE A 132 4.47 -7.04 -15.57
N TYR A 133 5.76 -6.90 -15.27
CA TYR A 133 6.59 -5.81 -15.78
C TYR A 133 6.62 -5.79 -17.32
N GLU A 134 6.81 -6.96 -17.94
CA GLU A 134 6.86 -7.15 -19.40
C GLU A 134 5.51 -6.92 -20.11
N LEU A 135 4.39 -6.84 -19.39
CA LEU A 135 3.11 -6.44 -19.98
C LEU A 135 3.11 -4.96 -20.37
N GLY A 136 3.92 -4.14 -19.70
CA GLY A 136 4.07 -2.73 -20.01
C GLY A 136 4.78 -2.53 -21.34
N ARG A 137 4.35 -1.53 -22.12
CA ARG A 137 4.92 -1.21 -23.44
C ARG A 137 5.34 0.25 -23.51
N ASP A 138 6.34 0.52 -24.33
CA ASP A 138 6.80 1.89 -24.65
C ASP A 138 6.59 2.17 -26.15
N ASP A 139 5.45 1.74 -26.70
CA ASP A 139 5.14 1.87 -28.13
C ASP A 139 4.54 3.26 -28.44
N PRO A 140 5.20 4.11 -29.25
CA PRO A 140 4.59 5.32 -29.78
C PRO A 140 3.61 5.01 -30.93
N PRO A 141 2.66 5.92 -31.27
CA PRO A 141 2.41 7.22 -30.64
C PRO A 141 1.59 7.10 -29.35
N PHE A 142 1.91 7.91 -28.35
CA PHE A 142 1.12 8.05 -27.13
C PHE A 142 0.12 9.19 -27.30
N TRP A 143 -1.03 9.06 -26.67
CA TRP A 143 -2.07 10.10 -26.71
C TRP A 143 -2.41 10.46 -25.27
N ALA A 144 -2.13 11.70 -24.84
CA ALA A 144 -2.42 12.17 -23.48
C ALA A 144 -3.86 11.83 -23.06
N THR A 145 -4.82 12.08 -23.93
CA THR A 145 -6.24 11.86 -23.65
C THR A 145 -6.69 10.40 -23.77
N GLN A 146 -5.83 9.47 -24.20
CA GLN A 146 -6.19 8.06 -24.34
C GLN A 146 -5.87 7.24 -23.09
N SER A 147 -6.87 6.49 -22.64
CA SER A 147 -6.68 5.50 -21.57
C SER A 147 -5.86 4.31 -22.06
N GLY A 148 -4.97 3.80 -21.22
CA GLY A 148 -4.27 2.54 -21.49
C GLY A 148 -2.98 2.67 -22.30
N ASN A 149 -2.37 3.86 -22.36
CA ASN A 149 -1.03 4.03 -22.93
C ASN A 149 -0.04 3.06 -22.29
N GLY A 150 0.86 2.51 -23.10
CA GLY A 150 1.84 1.53 -22.62
C GLY A 150 1.21 0.28 -21.98
N ASN A 151 -0.03 -0.05 -22.32
CA ASN A 151 -0.79 -1.18 -21.74
C ASN A 151 -1.10 -1.01 -20.24
N GLU A 152 -1.14 0.23 -19.75
CA GLU A 152 -1.29 0.60 -18.34
C GLU A 152 -2.48 -0.07 -17.65
N ASN A 153 -3.63 -0.18 -18.33
CA ASN A 153 -4.84 -0.77 -17.76
C ASN A 153 -4.66 -2.28 -17.51
N VAL A 154 -4.01 -2.99 -18.42
CA VAL A 154 -3.75 -4.44 -18.29
C VAL A 154 -2.75 -4.70 -17.17
N VAL A 155 -1.73 -3.84 -17.04
CA VAL A 155 -0.79 -3.86 -15.91
C VAL A 155 -1.53 -3.58 -14.60
N ALA A 156 -2.35 -2.53 -14.56
CA ALA A 156 -3.13 -2.13 -13.38
C ALA A 156 -4.10 -3.22 -12.91
N GLN A 157 -4.63 -4.04 -13.81
CA GLN A 157 -5.50 -5.17 -13.49
C GLN A 157 -4.77 -6.36 -12.87
N GLN A 158 -3.44 -6.42 -12.95
CA GLN A 158 -2.66 -7.45 -12.25
C GLN A 158 -2.66 -7.15 -10.75
N LEU A 159 -3.21 -8.09 -9.97
CA LEU A 159 -3.26 -7.99 -8.52
C LEU A 159 -1.95 -8.52 -7.93
N VAL A 160 -1.03 -7.64 -7.55
CA VAL A 160 0.27 -8.01 -6.97
C VAL A 160 0.11 -8.26 -5.46
N PRO A 161 0.13 -9.51 -4.96
CA PRO A 161 -0.17 -9.79 -3.55
C PRO A 161 0.82 -9.14 -2.57
N GLY A 162 2.04 -8.87 -3.03
CA GLY A 162 3.07 -8.13 -2.29
C GLY A 162 2.67 -6.69 -1.93
N PHE A 163 1.71 -6.10 -2.65
CA PHE A 163 1.25 -4.73 -2.39
C PHE A 163 0.01 -4.65 -1.49
N TYR A 164 -0.53 -5.77 -0.98
CA TYR A 164 -1.72 -5.76 -0.13
C TYR A 164 -1.41 -6.10 1.32
N CYS A 165 -1.92 -5.33 2.27
CA CYS A 165 -1.85 -5.65 3.69
C CYS A 165 -2.95 -6.67 4.03
N PRO A 166 -2.63 -7.90 4.46
CA PRO A 166 -3.63 -8.93 4.79
C PRO A 166 -4.52 -8.56 5.97
N SER A 167 -4.12 -7.61 6.83
CA SER A 167 -4.99 -7.09 7.89
C SER A 167 -6.00 -6.06 7.36
N ARG A 168 -5.72 -5.43 6.21
CA ARG A 168 -6.60 -4.45 5.59
C ARG A 168 -7.58 -5.09 4.61
N ARG A 169 -7.05 -5.87 3.65
CA ARG A 169 -7.85 -6.41 2.54
C ARG A 169 -7.17 -7.58 1.83
N SER A 170 -7.99 -8.42 1.21
CA SER A 170 -7.51 -9.36 0.20
C SER A 170 -7.26 -8.64 -1.13
N PRO A 171 -6.32 -9.14 -1.97
CA PRO A 171 -6.15 -8.63 -3.33
C PRO A 171 -7.46 -8.78 -4.12
N LYS A 172 -7.99 -7.65 -4.59
CA LYS A 172 -9.15 -7.58 -5.49
C LYS A 172 -9.06 -6.35 -6.38
N GLY A 173 -9.76 -6.40 -7.51
CA GLY A 173 -9.96 -5.25 -8.38
C GLY A 173 -11.02 -4.28 -7.84
N TYR A 174 -10.82 -2.99 -8.07
CA TYR A 174 -11.72 -1.91 -7.63
C TYR A 174 -12.25 -1.12 -8.83
N GLY A 175 -13.47 -0.59 -8.66
CA GLY A 175 -14.19 0.14 -9.72
C GLY A 175 -14.62 -0.75 -10.89
N SER A 176 -15.22 -0.14 -11.91
CA SER A 176 -15.70 -0.84 -13.12
C SER A 176 -14.56 -1.46 -13.94
N ALA A 177 -13.34 -0.96 -13.81
CA ALA A 177 -12.18 -1.43 -14.55
C ALA A 177 -11.36 -2.51 -13.82
N PHE A 178 -11.75 -2.88 -12.59
CA PHE A 178 -11.09 -3.89 -11.76
C PHE A 178 -9.59 -3.65 -11.53
N TYR A 179 -9.18 -2.39 -11.35
CA TYR A 179 -7.78 -2.07 -11.08
C TYR A 179 -7.35 -2.51 -9.69
N GLY A 180 -6.14 -3.03 -9.58
CA GLY A 180 -5.50 -3.31 -8.31
C GLY A 180 -5.13 -2.04 -7.54
N ARG A 181 -4.67 -2.21 -6.31
CA ARG A 181 -4.32 -1.16 -5.35
C ARG A 181 -3.03 -1.52 -4.62
N THR A 182 -2.45 -0.55 -3.94
CA THR A 182 -1.31 -0.76 -3.04
C THR A 182 -1.68 -0.29 -1.64
N ASP A 183 -1.23 -1.00 -0.63
CA ASP A 183 -1.36 -0.69 0.80
C ASP A 183 -0.08 -0.10 1.39
N TYR A 184 0.94 0.06 0.54
CA TYR A 184 2.25 0.59 0.86
C TYR A 184 2.56 1.80 0.00
N ALA A 185 3.16 2.81 0.61
CA ALA A 185 3.54 4.05 -0.03
C ALA A 185 5.02 4.36 0.20
N GLY A 186 5.63 5.04 -0.75
CA GLY A 186 6.98 5.55 -0.65
C GLY A 186 7.06 6.84 0.19
N SER A 187 8.22 7.09 0.81
CA SER A 187 8.47 8.35 1.51
C SER A 187 8.85 9.45 0.53
N ALA A 188 7.99 10.47 0.41
CA ALA A 188 8.26 11.71 -0.32
C ALA A 188 8.91 12.79 0.56
N GLY A 189 8.98 12.58 1.88
CA GLY A 189 9.62 13.48 2.84
C GLY A 189 8.65 14.50 3.44
N PHE A 190 8.99 15.79 3.34
CA PHE A 190 8.22 16.88 3.93
C PHE A 190 7.02 17.29 3.07
N TYR A 191 5.97 17.74 3.75
CA TYR A 191 4.79 18.32 3.09
C TYR A 191 4.26 19.53 3.86
N HIS A 192 4.14 20.65 3.17
CA HIS A 192 3.54 21.88 3.63
C HIS A 192 2.03 21.81 3.42
N GLY A 193 1.29 21.76 4.52
CA GLY A 193 -0.16 21.73 4.46
C GLY A 193 -0.76 20.90 5.58
N ARG A 194 -2.06 20.66 5.46
CA ARG A 194 -2.77 19.75 6.34
C ARG A 194 -2.52 18.28 5.95
N PRO A 195 -2.50 17.40 6.95
CA PRO A 195 -2.34 15.96 6.72
C PRO A 195 -3.53 15.28 6.05
N ASP A 196 -4.68 15.96 5.99
CA ASP A 196 -5.86 15.54 5.24
C ASP A 196 -6.57 16.77 4.66
N SER A 197 -7.20 16.62 3.51
CA SER A 197 -7.98 17.68 2.86
C SER A 197 -8.94 17.10 1.83
N VAL A 198 -10.08 17.78 1.65
CA VAL A 198 -11.00 17.56 0.52
C VAL A 198 -10.54 18.25 -0.77
N ILE A 199 -9.49 19.06 -0.70
CA ILE A 199 -8.86 19.70 -1.85
C ILE A 199 -7.68 18.85 -2.29
N ASP A 200 -7.73 18.44 -3.55
CA ASP A 200 -6.67 17.70 -4.21
C ASP A 200 -5.49 18.62 -4.56
N PHE A 201 -4.28 18.06 -4.48
CA PHE A 201 -2.99 18.65 -4.84
C PHE A 201 -2.57 19.98 -4.19
N ILE A 202 -3.48 20.84 -3.72
CA ILE A 202 -3.19 22.12 -3.05
C ILE A 202 -3.88 22.10 -1.68
N PRO A 203 -3.20 21.59 -0.64
CA PRO A 203 -3.74 21.50 0.70
C PRO A 203 -3.92 22.92 1.28
N GLU A 204 -4.88 23.04 2.21
CA GLU A 204 -4.96 24.23 3.03
C GLU A 204 -3.64 24.47 3.78
N ALA A 205 -3.21 25.72 3.81
CA ALA A 205 -1.98 26.09 4.45
C ALA A 205 -2.03 25.85 5.98
N PRO A 206 -0.89 25.52 6.62
CA PRO A 206 -0.74 25.70 8.06
C PRO A 206 -1.03 27.15 8.45
N LEU A 207 -1.56 27.37 9.65
CA LEU A 207 -2.01 28.69 10.13
C LEU A 207 -1.02 29.82 9.79
N GLY A 208 -1.38 30.67 8.82
CA GLY A 208 -0.64 31.86 8.40
C GLY A 208 0.35 31.70 7.24
N ALA A 209 0.54 30.50 6.69
CA ALA A 209 1.39 30.26 5.52
C ALA A 209 0.58 30.26 4.20
N PRO A 210 1.22 30.35 3.02
CA PRO A 210 0.53 30.14 1.75
C PRO A 210 0.25 28.65 1.50
N ALA A 211 -0.83 28.35 0.77
CA ALA A 211 -1.08 26.98 0.32
C ALA A 211 -0.09 26.62 -0.79
N GLU A 212 0.58 25.47 -0.67
CA GLU A 212 1.64 25.03 -1.58
C GLU A 212 1.23 23.74 -2.27
N GLY A 213 1.32 23.71 -3.61
CA GLY A 213 0.97 22.51 -4.36
C GLY A 213 1.88 21.32 -4.05
N THR A 214 1.36 20.10 -4.20
CA THR A 214 2.09 18.85 -3.95
C THR A 214 3.32 18.69 -4.84
N ARG A 215 3.28 19.31 -6.02
CA ARG A 215 4.34 19.30 -7.04
C ARG A 215 5.21 20.56 -7.01
N THR A 216 5.12 21.40 -5.97
CA THR A 216 5.99 22.58 -5.81
C THR A 216 7.24 22.24 -5.01
N ALA A 217 8.29 23.06 -5.11
CA ALA A 217 9.57 22.82 -4.45
C ALA A 217 9.48 22.54 -2.92
N PRO A 218 8.58 23.19 -2.16
CA PRO A 218 8.33 22.86 -0.76
C PRO A 218 7.87 21.41 -0.48
N ASN A 219 7.19 20.76 -1.44
CA ASN A 219 6.43 19.50 -1.23
C ASN A 219 6.86 18.33 -2.14
N GLY A 220 7.54 18.60 -3.27
CA GLY A 220 7.93 17.61 -4.26
C GLY A 220 9.20 16.82 -3.95
N GLY A 221 9.74 16.95 -2.73
CA GLY A 221 11.03 16.37 -2.34
C GLY A 221 12.26 17.00 -3.02
N LEU A 222 12.07 18.21 -3.55
CA LEU A 222 13.02 18.97 -4.38
C LEU A 222 13.90 19.90 -3.55
N ALA A 223 13.37 20.39 -2.42
CA ALA A 223 14.17 21.15 -1.47
C ALA A 223 15.21 20.24 -0.83
N ARG A 224 16.49 20.61 -0.98
CA ARG A 224 17.66 19.77 -0.67
C ARG A 224 17.69 19.18 0.74
N GLN A 225 16.95 19.71 1.72
CA GLN A 225 16.91 19.23 3.11
C GLN A 225 15.53 18.71 3.54
N ARG A 226 14.60 18.52 2.59
CA ARG A 226 13.19 18.22 2.89
C ARG A 226 12.63 17.07 2.04
N GLY A 227 13.49 16.41 1.27
CA GLY A 227 13.10 15.30 0.42
C GLY A 227 13.13 13.95 1.13
N GLY A 228 12.26 13.04 0.67
CA GLY A 228 12.29 11.64 1.04
C GLY A 228 13.13 10.80 0.07
N ALA A 229 13.15 9.50 0.32
CA ALA A 229 13.84 8.52 -0.51
C ALA A 229 13.20 8.37 -1.90
N ILE A 230 11.89 8.53 -2.01
CA ILE A 230 11.19 8.61 -3.30
C ILE A 230 11.13 10.07 -3.72
N VAL A 231 11.68 10.36 -4.90
CA VAL A 231 11.73 11.72 -5.47
C VAL A 231 10.76 11.83 -6.64
N TRP A 232 10.16 13.01 -6.81
CA TRP A 232 9.36 13.32 -7.99
C TRP A 232 10.27 13.56 -9.21
N PRO A 233 10.18 12.75 -10.29
CA PRO A 233 11.09 12.90 -11.42
C PRO A 233 10.71 14.04 -12.38
N GLY A 234 9.62 14.78 -12.12
CA GLY A 234 9.13 15.88 -12.97
C GLY A 234 10.13 17.00 -13.23
N LEU A 235 10.99 17.30 -12.25
CA LEU A 235 12.01 18.34 -12.39
C LEU A 235 13.38 17.84 -12.86
N GLY A 236 13.46 16.59 -13.31
CA GLY A 236 14.73 16.04 -13.76
C GLY A 236 15.48 15.22 -12.71
N ASP A 237 14.99 15.21 -11.47
CA ASP A 237 15.72 14.68 -10.32
C ASP A 237 15.84 13.15 -10.32
N LYS A 238 16.87 12.69 -9.61
CA LYS A 238 17.20 11.29 -9.34
C LYS A 238 17.69 11.20 -7.89
N ARG A 239 17.33 10.12 -7.20
CA ARG A 239 17.83 9.85 -5.85
C ARG A 239 18.88 8.74 -5.91
N THR A 240 20.03 8.96 -5.31
CA THR A 240 21.08 7.95 -5.12
C THR A 240 21.25 7.63 -3.63
N LEU A 241 21.89 6.50 -3.29
CA LEU A 241 22.21 6.21 -1.89
C LEU A 241 23.17 7.25 -1.28
N ALA A 242 24.03 7.86 -2.08
CA ALA A 242 24.96 8.90 -1.64
C ALA A 242 24.25 10.19 -1.19
N ASP A 243 23.03 10.43 -1.68
CA ASP A 243 22.24 11.59 -1.26
C ASP A 243 21.60 11.43 0.14
N ILE A 244 21.62 10.22 0.69
CA ILE A 244 21.04 9.87 1.99
C ILE A 244 22.09 10.05 3.07
N THR A 245 22.28 11.31 3.49
CA THR A 245 23.33 11.69 4.44
C THR A 245 22.96 11.43 5.90
N ASP A 246 21.67 11.31 6.22
CA ASP A 246 21.20 11.01 7.59
C ASP A 246 21.30 9.51 7.95
N GLY A 247 21.71 8.69 6.97
CA GLY A 247 21.95 7.27 7.13
C GLY A 247 20.85 6.39 6.54
N THR A 248 21.24 5.42 5.72
CA THR A 248 20.29 4.53 5.02
C THR A 248 19.43 3.68 5.96
N SER A 249 19.92 3.39 7.17
CA SER A 249 19.17 2.68 8.22
C SER A 249 18.24 3.56 9.04
N MET A 250 18.24 4.87 8.80
CA MET A 250 17.41 5.88 9.47
C MET A 250 16.51 6.65 8.52
N SER A 251 16.68 6.48 7.20
CA SER A 251 15.79 7.07 6.20
C SER A 251 14.76 6.09 5.68
N LEU A 252 13.49 6.46 5.83
CA LEU A 252 12.32 5.71 5.40
C LEU A 252 12.26 5.62 3.87
N LEU A 253 12.06 4.42 3.35
CA LEU A 253 11.89 4.16 1.93
C LEU A 253 10.43 3.87 1.56
N PHE A 254 9.86 2.82 2.13
CA PHE A 254 8.47 2.43 1.98
C PHE A 254 7.86 2.14 3.35
N SER A 255 6.58 2.43 3.51
CA SER A 255 5.86 2.09 4.73
C SER A 255 4.40 1.80 4.42
N GLU A 256 3.72 1.16 5.36
CA GLU A 256 2.27 1.03 5.30
C GLU A 256 1.61 2.42 5.28
N LYS A 257 0.59 2.59 4.45
CA LYS A 257 -0.18 3.85 4.35
C LYS A 257 -1.45 3.75 5.19
N ALA A 258 -1.93 4.87 5.75
CA ALA A 258 -3.20 4.90 6.47
C ALA A 258 -4.37 4.99 5.48
N LEU A 259 -5.42 4.19 5.69
CA LEU A 259 -6.65 4.22 4.90
C LEU A 259 -7.87 3.97 5.78
N HIS A 260 -8.87 4.85 5.72
CA HIS A 260 -10.07 4.63 6.51
C HIS A 260 -10.83 3.37 6.02
N PRO A 261 -11.31 2.48 6.92
CA PRO A 261 -11.95 1.23 6.52
C PRO A 261 -13.19 1.38 5.64
N SER A 262 -13.90 2.52 5.76
CA SER A 262 -15.07 2.84 4.92
C SER A 262 -14.71 3.44 3.55
N GLN A 263 -13.43 3.74 3.30
CA GLN A 263 -12.99 4.50 2.13
C GLN A 263 -12.06 3.69 1.21
N HIS A 264 -11.98 2.36 1.35
CA HIS A 264 -11.16 1.53 0.45
C HIS A 264 -11.63 1.65 -1.01
N GLY A 265 -10.75 2.11 -1.89
CA GLY A 265 -11.08 2.41 -3.29
C GLY A 265 -11.75 3.77 -3.53
N LEU A 266 -12.00 4.56 -2.48
CA LEU A 266 -12.69 5.86 -2.53
C LEU A 266 -11.85 7.01 -2.00
N ASP A 267 -11.01 6.76 -0.98
CA ASP A 267 -10.03 7.72 -0.45
C ASP A 267 -9.13 8.24 -1.57
N GLY A 268 -8.77 9.51 -1.57
CA GLY A 268 -7.83 10.09 -2.55
C GLY A 268 -6.46 9.39 -2.53
N GLY A 269 -6.09 8.80 -1.39
CA GLY A 269 -4.92 7.95 -1.27
C GLY A 269 -5.12 6.49 -1.67
N ASP A 270 -6.28 6.08 -2.21
CA ASP A 270 -6.58 4.70 -2.65
C ASP A 270 -7.60 4.59 -3.79
N ASN A 271 -8.01 5.70 -4.40
CA ASN A 271 -8.98 5.73 -5.49
C ASN A 271 -8.35 5.37 -6.83
N GLU A 272 -7.02 5.37 -6.94
CA GLU A 272 -6.29 5.05 -8.17
C GLU A 272 -5.54 3.72 -8.12
N ARG A 273 -5.08 3.28 -9.29
CA ARG A 273 -4.35 2.02 -9.50
C ARG A 273 -2.98 2.00 -8.85
N TRP A 274 -2.47 0.82 -8.53
CA TRP A 274 -1.16 0.66 -7.86
C TRP A 274 0.04 1.13 -8.71
N ASN A 275 -0.06 1.06 -10.04
CA ASN A 275 0.94 1.56 -10.98
C ASN A 275 0.69 3.04 -11.37
N ASN A 276 0.08 3.82 -10.47
CA ASN A 276 -0.31 5.21 -10.73
C ASN A 276 0.83 6.04 -11.33
N ALA A 277 0.46 7.00 -12.17
CA ALA A 277 1.36 8.00 -12.76
C ALA A 277 1.29 9.37 -12.05
N GLY A 278 0.28 9.59 -11.21
CA GLY A 278 0.16 10.82 -10.42
C GLY A 278 1.13 10.85 -9.23
N TRP A 279 1.80 11.99 -9.04
CA TRP A 279 2.56 12.27 -7.82
C TRP A 279 1.61 12.62 -6.69
N ASP A 280 1.09 11.58 -6.03
CA ASP A 280 0.01 11.68 -5.06
C ASP A 280 0.01 10.56 -4.01
N GLU A 281 -0.99 10.69 -3.14
CA GLU A 281 -1.32 9.84 -2.04
C GLU A 281 -1.62 8.38 -2.45
N CYS A 282 -1.81 8.01 -3.72
CA CYS A 282 -2.01 6.60 -4.03
C CYS A 282 -0.73 5.78 -3.80
N VAL A 283 0.44 6.40 -3.99
CA VAL A 283 1.73 5.70 -4.02
C VAL A 283 2.84 6.36 -3.20
N VAL A 284 2.68 7.61 -2.77
CA VAL A 284 3.59 8.30 -1.84
C VAL A 284 2.88 8.88 -0.62
N ARG A 285 3.66 9.14 0.43
CA ARG A 285 3.23 9.68 1.73
C ARG A 285 4.32 10.58 2.30
N TRP A 286 3.95 11.36 3.31
CA TRP A 286 4.83 12.35 3.91
C TRP A 286 4.91 12.22 5.43
N HIS A 287 5.78 13.05 6.02
CA HIS A 287 6.21 13.09 7.41
C HIS A 287 5.13 13.26 8.50
N PHE A 288 3.84 13.26 8.17
CA PHE A 288 2.81 13.39 9.18
C PHE A 288 2.82 12.17 10.12
N PRO A 289 2.64 12.36 11.44
CA PRO A 289 2.68 11.28 12.42
C PRO A 289 1.75 10.13 12.01
N PRO A 290 2.20 8.87 12.12
CA PRO A 290 1.46 7.75 11.58
C PRO A 290 0.17 7.51 12.37
N ARG A 291 -0.88 7.06 11.68
CA ARG A 291 -2.20 6.84 12.29
C ARG A 291 -2.74 5.43 12.08
N ALA A 292 -3.57 4.99 13.02
CA ALA A 292 -4.43 3.84 12.80
C ALA A 292 -5.45 4.16 11.70
N ASP A 293 -5.77 3.17 10.86
CA ASP A 293 -6.77 3.31 9.79
C ASP A 293 -8.09 3.89 10.30
N GLN A 294 -8.55 3.49 11.49
CA GLN A 294 -9.81 3.95 12.11
C GLN A 294 -9.78 5.41 12.59
N GLU A 295 -8.61 6.02 12.69
CA GLU A 295 -8.43 7.40 13.19
C GLU A 295 -8.10 8.40 12.07
N THR A 296 -8.08 7.92 10.83
CA THR A 296 -7.97 8.78 9.65
C THR A 296 -9.32 9.44 9.35
N TYR A 297 -9.29 10.61 8.72
CA TYR A 297 -10.53 11.29 8.36
C TYR A 297 -11.25 10.51 7.26
N ALA A 298 -12.57 10.34 7.42
CA ALA A 298 -13.46 9.89 6.37
C ALA A 298 -14.64 10.86 6.24
N PRO A 299 -15.01 11.24 4.99
CA PRO A 299 -16.18 12.07 4.76
C PRO A 299 -17.47 11.32 5.13
N GLU A 300 -18.53 12.07 5.41
CA GLU A 300 -19.88 11.52 5.55
C GLU A 300 -20.33 10.83 4.25
N GLU A 301 -21.36 9.99 4.32
CA GLU A 301 -21.88 9.27 3.16
C GLU A 301 -22.32 10.27 2.06
N GLY A 302 -21.74 10.13 0.86
CA GLY A 302 -21.95 11.06 -0.26
C GLY A 302 -21.10 12.34 -0.23
N GLY A 303 -20.21 12.49 0.75
CA GLY A 303 -19.24 13.58 0.81
C GLY A 303 -18.14 13.50 -0.25
N SER A 304 -17.42 14.61 -0.46
CA SER A 304 -16.30 14.69 -1.39
C SER A 304 -15.13 13.79 -0.99
N THR A 305 -14.34 13.37 -1.98
CA THR A 305 -13.09 12.63 -1.78
C THR A 305 -12.17 13.35 -0.80
N ASN A 306 -11.65 12.62 0.18
CA ASN A 306 -10.63 13.11 1.11
C ASN A 306 -9.26 12.50 0.80
N TRP A 307 -8.21 13.30 0.89
CA TRP A 307 -6.83 12.92 0.62
C TRP A 307 -6.05 12.75 1.92
N ASN A 308 -5.98 11.53 2.44
CA ASN A 308 -5.23 11.22 3.65
C ASN A 308 -3.72 11.06 3.35
N ARG A 309 -2.87 11.87 4.00
CA ARG A 309 -1.42 11.95 3.74
C ARG A 309 -0.56 11.21 4.76
N TYR A 310 -1.19 10.51 5.70
CA TYR A 310 -0.52 9.78 6.77
C TYR A 310 0.01 8.44 6.30
N PHE A 311 1.24 8.12 6.71
CA PHE A 311 1.58 6.72 6.91
C PHE A 311 0.69 6.12 8.02
N GLY A 312 0.52 4.80 8.03
CA GLY A 312 -0.37 4.17 8.99
C GLY A 312 -0.59 2.69 8.71
N ALA A 313 -1.47 2.05 9.46
CA ALA A 313 -1.77 0.64 9.25
C ALA A 313 -3.17 0.25 9.75
N ALA A 314 -3.67 -0.86 9.19
CA ALA A 314 -4.83 -1.58 9.72
C ALA A 314 -4.51 -2.36 11.01
N HIS A 315 -3.23 -2.49 11.33
CA HIS A 315 -2.73 -3.18 12.50
C HIS A 315 -2.98 -2.39 13.78
N MET A 316 -3.17 -3.11 14.90
CA MET A 316 -3.26 -2.45 16.20
C MET A 316 -1.88 -1.95 16.66
N GLY A 317 -1.85 -0.73 17.18
CA GLY A 317 -0.74 -0.18 17.97
C GLY A 317 0.42 0.43 17.18
N GLY A 318 0.45 0.30 15.86
CA GLY A 318 1.52 0.87 15.03
C GLY A 318 1.58 0.33 13.61
N LEU A 319 2.64 0.70 12.90
CA LEU A 319 2.91 0.32 11.51
C LEU A 319 4.31 -0.28 11.32
N ASN A 320 4.49 -1.05 10.25
CA ASN A 320 5.81 -1.44 9.78
C ASN A 320 6.35 -0.39 8.80
N ALA A 321 7.64 -0.06 8.96
CA ALA A 321 8.38 0.91 8.20
C ALA A 321 9.66 0.27 7.63
N GLY A 322 9.84 0.34 6.31
CA GLY A 322 11.00 -0.17 5.58
C GLY A 322 11.98 0.96 5.24
N PHE A 323 13.26 0.72 5.50
CA PHE A 323 14.34 1.71 5.39
C PHE A 323 15.16 1.54 4.11
N CYS A 324 15.97 2.54 3.79
CA CYS A 324 16.82 2.56 2.59
C CYS A 324 17.96 1.53 2.61
N ASP A 325 18.28 0.93 3.76
CA ASP A 325 19.16 -0.24 3.90
C ASP A 325 18.40 -1.58 3.75
N GLY A 326 17.10 -1.52 3.48
CA GLY A 326 16.21 -2.67 3.40
C GLY A 326 15.85 -3.28 4.75
N SER A 327 16.22 -2.69 5.89
CA SER A 327 15.72 -3.11 7.20
C SER A 327 14.25 -2.72 7.37
N VAL A 328 13.53 -3.42 8.26
CA VAL A 328 12.13 -3.13 8.58
C VAL A 328 12.00 -3.04 10.09
N ARG A 329 11.36 -1.97 10.57
CA ARG A 329 11.10 -1.74 11.99
C ARG A 329 9.62 -1.45 12.21
N PHE A 330 9.14 -1.72 13.41
CA PHE A 330 7.77 -1.41 13.81
C PHE A 330 7.78 -0.16 14.69
N TYR A 331 6.94 0.81 14.35
CA TYR A 331 6.78 2.05 15.11
C TYR A 331 5.37 2.15 15.65
N SER A 332 5.25 2.65 16.88
CA SER A 332 3.94 2.90 17.46
C SER A 332 3.28 4.14 16.83
N PHE A 333 1.95 4.20 16.83
CA PHE A 333 1.22 5.42 16.47
C PHE A 333 1.46 6.59 17.44
N SER A 334 2.04 6.31 18.62
CA SER A 334 2.46 7.33 19.58
C SER A 334 3.91 7.80 19.41
N VAL A 335 4.58 7.43 18.31
CA VAL A 335 5.95 7.91 18.00
C VAL A 335 5.99 9.45 18.01
N ASP A 336 7.08 10.02 18.51
CA ASP A 336 7.24 11.48 18.52
C ASP A 336 7.20 12.04 17.10
N ALA A 337 6.41 13.10 16.90
CA ALA A 337 6.20 13.71 15.59
C ALA A 337 7.49 14.25 14.94
N THR A 338 8.44 14.72 15.76
CA THR A 338 9.73 15.20 15.28
C THR A 338 10.59 14.03 14.80
N VAL A 339 10.65 12.97 15.59
CA VAL A 339 11.40 11.74 15.24
C VAL A 339 10.84 11.12 13.97
N TRP A 340 9.52 10.96 13.88
CA TRP A 340 8.88 10.42 12.67
C TRP A 340 9.19 11.27 11.43
N LYS A 341 9.19 12.60 11.58
CA LYS A 341 9.57 13.49 10.50
C LYS A 341 11.02 13.29 10.06
N GLN A 342 11.96 13.23 11.00
CA GLN A 342 13.37 12.99 10.71
C GLN A 342 13.55 11.66 9.95
N LEU A 343 12.85 10.60 10.35
CA LEU A 343 12.88 9.32 9.64
C LEU A 343 12.37 9.43 8.18
N CYS A 344 11.42 10.32 7.91
CA CYS A 344 10.90 10.52 6.54
C CYS A 344 11.85 11.34 5.65
N LEU A 345 12.75 12.12 6.24
CA LEU A 345 13.77 12.91 5.57
C LEU A 345 15.06 12.09 5.42
N ILE A 346 15.95 12.56 4.55
CA ILE A 346 17.17 11.81 4.18
C ILE A 346 18.46 12.60 4.38
N ASN A 347 18.36 13.91 4.57
CA ASN A 347 19.47 14.84 4.62
C ASN A 347 19.13 16.17 5.33
N ASP A 348 18.33 16.10 6.40
CA ASP A 348 18.07 17.24 7.27
C ASP A 348 19.25 17.51 8.23
N GLY A 349 20.15 16.54 8.42
CA GLY A 349 21.33 16.65 9.27
C GLY A 349 21.03 16.62 10.77
N GLU A 350 19.79 16.31 11.14
CA GLU A 350 19.36 16.25 12.53
C GLU A 350 19.65 14.88 13.14
N VAL A 351 20.01 14.86 14.42
CA VAL A 351 20.24 13.60 15.14
C VAL A 351 18.92 13.06 15.64
N ILE A 352 18.65 11.78 15.33
CA ILE A 352 17.48 11.07 15.83
C ILE A 352 17.69 10.67 17.29
N ASP A 353 16.78 11.12 18.15
CA ASP A 353 16.74 10.73 19.56
C ASP A 353 16.11 9.34 19.69
N GLU A 354 16.95 8.31 19.86
CA GLU A 354 16.50 6.93 19.98
C GLU A 354 15.58 6.69 21.19
N GLY A 355 15.60 7.56 22.22
CA GLY A 355 14.72 7.47 23.38
C GLY A 355 13.26 7.82 23.10
N LYS A 356 12.96 8.31 21.89
CA LYS A 356 11.64 8.78 21.44
C LYS A 356 11.08 7.98 20.25
N LEU A 357 11.75 6.89 19.87
CA LEU A 357 11.34 5.96 18.80
C LEU A 357 10.14 5.09 19.19
#